data_AF-A0A0G4L491-F1
#
_entry.id   AF-A0A0G4L491-F1
#
_cell.length_a   1.000
_cell.length_b   1.000
_cell.length_c   1.000
_cell.angle_alpha   90.00
_cell.angle_beta   90.00
_cell.angle_gamma   90.00
#
_symmetry.space_group_name_H-M   'P 1'
#
loop_
_entity.id
_entity.type
_entity.pdbx_description
1 polymer ?
#
loop_
_entity_poly.entity_id
_entity_poly.type
_entity_poly.pdbx_seq_one_letter_code
_entity_poly.pdbx_strand_id
1 'polypeptide(L)'
;MDADAIWAAFDKEEAKRLRIFQTYLSERRYLAMAADLTHGETLRHQPKAITGTEEASEATYPVLPAEDLTKLAENLISTNLKWIARTVESLGNGFERETDDKSVLIDEIEVDWQRTLLTEIAHALATIFQALDSHGDLFAAPSSVLEWFTLMESCVFFEGLSAVHESIASVVLPIHTLVCVISLKLLNPTVEVEELLLVEHLIKGLILEDTGQECS
;
A
#
# COMPACT_ATOMS: atom_id res chain seq x y z
N MET A 1 16.31 19.06 -38.75
CA MET A 1 15.58 19.71 -37.64
C MET A 1 16.29 21.03 -37.37
N ASP A 2 15.53 22.12 -37.34
CA ASP A 2 16.07 23.47 -37.11
C ASP A 2 16.28 23.68 -35.61
N ALA A 3 17.54 23.87 -35.20
CA ALA A 3 17.91 24.00 -33.79
C ALA A 3 17.33 25.29 -33.17
N ASP A 4 17.23 26.36 -33.95
CA ASP A 4 16.72 27.65 -33.48
C ASP A 4 15.20 27.56 -33.23
N ALA A 5 14.48 26.81 -34.07
CA ALA A 5 13.07 26.53 -33.87
C ALA A 5 12.79 25.67 -32.61
N ILE A 6 13.67 24.71 -32.30
CA ILE A 6 13.57 23.89 -31.07
C ILE A 6 13.84 24.76 -29.85
N TRP A 7 14.88 25.59 -29.88
CA TRP A 7 15.19 26.51 -28.78
C TRP A 7 14.07 27.50 -28.53
N ALA A 8 13.54 28.11 -29.59
CA ALA A 8 12.42 29.04 -29.47
C ALA A 8 11.15 28.37 -28.91
N ALA A 9 10.92 27.09 -29.21
CA ALA A 9 9.81 26.33 -28.61
C ALA A 9 10.09 25.96 -27.14
N PHE A 10 11.33 25.62 -26.82
CA PHE A 10 11.76 25.26 -25.47
C PHE A 10 11.64 26.43 -24.49
N ASP A 11 12.00 27.64 -24.92
CA ASP A 11 12.01 28.85 -24.09
C ASP A 11 10.62 29.47 -23.88
N LYS A 12 9.57 28.92 -24.52
CA LYS A 12 8.19 29.34 -24.23
C LYS A 12 7.85 29.06 -22.78
N GLU A 13 7.28 30.06 -22.12
CA GLU A 13 6.92 29.97 -20.70
C GLU A 13 5.93 28.82 -20.42
N GLU A 14 4.99 28.55 -21.32
CA GLU A 14 4.09 27.40 -21.24
C GLU A 14 4.84 26.06 -21.28
N ALA A 15 5.81 25.92 -22.20
CA ALA A 15 6.63 24.73 -22.29
C ALA A 15 7.50 24.54 -21.04
N LYS A 16 7.98 25.65 -20.45
CA LYS A 16 8.71 25.62 -19.19
C LYS A 16 7.83 25.17 -18.02
N ARG A 17 6.63 25.71 -17.87
CA ARG A 17 5.66 25.28 -16.84
C ARG A 17 5.32 23.80 -16.96
N LEU A 18 5.08 23.33 -18.18
CA LEU A 18 4.81 21.92 -18.45
C LEU A 18 5.94 21.00 -17.97
N ARG A 19 7.19 21.34 -18.32
CA ARG A 19 8.36 20.56 -17.87
C ARG A 19 8.53 20.57 -16.35
N ILE A 20 8.29 21.69 -15.70
CA ILE A 20 8.33 21.79 -14.23
C ILE A 20 7.27 20.85 -13.62
N PHE A 21 6.05 20.85 -14.17
CA PHE A 21 4.98 19.99 -13.68
C PHE A 21 5.27 18.50 -13.90
N GLN A 22 5.76 18.12 -15.08
CA GLN A 22 6.23 16.75 -15.35
C GLN A 22 7.35 16.33 -14.38
N THR A 23 8.29 17.23 -14.09
CA THR A 23 9.36 16.99 -13.12
C THR A 23 8.76 16.74 -11.74
N TYR A 24 7.83 17.58 -11.30
CA TYR A 24 7.14 17.42 -10.02
C TYR A 24 6.43 16.06 -9.92
N LEU A 25 5.70 15.63 -10.95
CA LEU A 25 5.06 14.31 -10.97
C LEU A 25 6.09 13.17 -10.92
N SER A 26 7.24 13.33 -11.57
CA SER A 26 8.32 12.34 -11.49
C SER A 26 8.94 12.23 -10.10
N GLU A 27 9.21 13.37 -9.45
CA GLU A 27 9.76 13.43 -8.09
C GLU A 27 8.82 12.76 -7.09
N ARG A 28 7.50 12.97 -7.25
CA ARG A 28 6.48 12.29 -6.44
C ARG A 28 6.57 10.77 -6.53
N ARG A 29 6.68 10.21 -7.73
CA ARG A 29 6.84 8.77 -7.94
C ARG A 29 8.12 8.25 -7.30
N TYR A 30 9.24 8.95 -7.49
CA TYR A 30 10.52 8.54 -6.90
C TYR A 30 10.53 8.64 -5.37
N LEU A 31 9.86 9.64 -4.79
CA LEU A 31 9.72 9.77 -3.36
C LEU A 31 8.92 8.60 -2.76
N ALA A 32 7.80 8.23 -3.38
CA ALA A 32 7.00 7.07 -2.95
C ALA A 32 7.80 5.77 -3.01
N MET A 33 8.54 5.56 -4.11
CA MET A 33 9.43 4.41 -4.26
C MET A 33 10.53 4.38 -3.20
N ALA A 34 11.19 5.52 -2.95
CA ALA A 34 12.26 5.61 -1.95
C ALA A 34 11.74 5.38 -0.52
N ALA A 35 10.54 5.88 -0.22
CA ALA A 35 9.89 5.67 1.07
C ALA A 35 9.54 4.18 1.29
N ASP A 36 8.93 3.53 0.31
CA ASP A 36 8.65 2.08 0.32
C ASP A 36 9.92 1.26 0.56
N LEU A 37 10.98 1.51 -0.21
CA LEU A 37 12.27 0.83 -0.02
C LEU A 37 12.85 1.04 1.38
N THR A 38 12.82 2.28 1.89
CA THR A 38 13.36 2.61 3.21
C THR A 38 12.58 1.92 4.33
N HIS A 39 11.24 1.92 4.25
CA HIS A 39 10.40 1.21 5.21
C HIS A 39 10.62 -0.30 5.14
N GLY A 40 10.72 -0.87 3.93
CA GLY A 40 10.98 -2.28 3.72
C GLY A 40 12.29 -2.74 4.36
N GLU A 41 13.37 -1.98 4.21
CA GLU A 41 14.64 -2.29 4.89
C GLU A 41 14.50 -2.15 6.41
N THR A 42 13.90 -1.05 6.89
CA THR A 42 13.72 -0.80 8.33
C THR A 42 12.90 -1.90 9.02
N LEU A 43 11.83 -2.38 8.37
CA LEU A 43 10.95 -3.42 8.90
C LEU A 43 11.55 -4.84 8.79
N ARG A 44 12.39 -5.11 7.77
CA ARG A 44 13.07 -6.41 7.63
C ARG A 44 14.18 -6.63 8.64
N HIS A 45 14.75 -5.58 9.22
CA HIS A 45 15.79 -5.68 10.27
C HIS A 45 15.25 -6.16 11.63
N GLN A 46 14.30 -7.09 11.63
CA GLN A 46 14.11 -7.94 12.79
C GLN A 46 15.29 -8.92 12.86
N PRO A 47 16.00 -9.03 13.99
CA PRO A 47 16.99 -10.06 14.17
C PRO A 47 16.25 -11.41 14.18
N LYS A 48 16.16 -12.07 13.02
CA LYS A 48 15.90 -13.51 13.02
C LYS A 48 17.06 -14.12 13.81
N ALA A 49 16.73 -14.82 14.89
CA ALA A 49 17.69 -15.68 15.58
C ALA A 49 18.06 -16.83 14.65
N ILE A 50 18.92 -16.57 13.66
CA ILE A 50 19.46 -17.59 12.77
C ILE A 50 20.69 -18.14 13.47
N THR A 51 20.54 -19.36 13.96
CA THR A 51 21.65 -20.23 14.32
C THR A 51 22.45 -20.53 13.05
N GLY A 52 23.47 -19.73 12.75
CA GLY A 52 24.36 -19.99 11.62
C GLY A 52 25.05 -18.74 11.13
N THR A 53 26.37 -18.72 11.31
CA THR A 53 27.35 -17.78 10.76
C THR A 53 27.07 -17.34 9.33
N GLU A 54 26.60 -16.11 9.16
CA GLU A 54 26.84 -15.31 7.97
C GLU A 54 27.20 -13.89 8.42
N GLU A 55 28.26 -13.36 7.81
CA GLU A 55 28.88 -12.08 8.15
C GLU A 55 27.83 -10.96 8.09
N ALA A 56 27.65 -10.28 9.22
CA ALA A 56 26.70 -9.20 9.36
C ALA A 56 27.03 -8.09 8.34
N SER A 57 26.26 -8.03 7.26
CA SER A 57 26.19 -6.86 6.40
C SER A 57 25.91 -5.65 7.30
N GLU A 58 26.86 -4.72 7.36
CA GLU A 58 26.81 -3.52 8.19
C GLU A 58 25.49 -2.79 7.91
N ALA A 59 24.57 -2.80 8.89
CA ALA A 59 23.24 -2.24 8.71
C ALA A 59 23.38 -0.74 8.38
N THR A 60 23.04 -0.37 7.15
CA THR A 60 23.04 1.03 6.69
C THR A 60 21.95 1.86 7.40
N TYR A 61 21.00 1.17 8.07
CA TYR A 61 19.86 1.77 8.75
C TYR A 61 19.83 1.40 10.25
N PRO A 62 19.34 2.31 11.12
CA PRO A 62 19.31 2.08 12.56
C PRO A 62 18.41 0.90 12.92
N VAL A 63 18.94 -0.05 13.68
CA VAL A 63 18.17 -1.17 14.25
C VAL A 63 17.27 -0.63 15.36
N LEU A 64 15.96 -0.74 15.18
CA LEU A 64 14.97 -0.28 16.15
C LEU A 64 14.62 -1.38 17.16
N PRO A 65 14.30 -1.04 18.42
CA PRO A 65 13.70 -1.97 19.38
C PRO A 65 12.38 -2.55 18.86
N ALA A 66 12.04 -3.78 19.27
CA ALA A 66 10.84 -4.47 18.81
C ALA A 66 9.53 -3.68 19.09
N GLU A 67 9.42 -3.02 20.24
CA GLU A 67 8.26 -2.19 20.57
C GLU A 67 8.12 -0.97 19.62
N ASP A 68 9.25 -0.37 19.24
CA ASP A 68 9.27 0.76 18.32
C ASP A 68 8.97 0.32 16.89
N LEU A 69 9.40 -0.88 16.49
CA LEU A 69 9.01 -1.49 15.21
C LEU A 69 7.51 -1.74 15.13
N THR A 70 6.88 -2.25 16.21
CA THR A 70 5.43 -2.45 16.24
C THR A 70 4.68 -1.15 16.10
N LYS A 71 5.05 -0.12 16.89
CA LYS A 71 4.44 1.20 16.77
C LYS A 71 4.64 1.80 15.38
N LEU A 72 5.83 1.62 14.79
CA LEU A 72 6.11 2.06 13.43
C LEU A 72 5.19 1.37 12.43
N ALA A 73 5.07 0.04 12.49
CA ALA A 73 4.21 -0.73 11.59
C ALA A 73 2.73 -0.30 11.68
N GLU A 74 2.19 -0.17 12.90
CA GLU A 74 0.81 0.32 13.12
C GLU A 74 0.60 1.72 12.55
N ASN A 75 1.56 2.63 12.77
CA ASN A 75 1.53 3.98 12.23
C ASN A 75 1.60 3.99 10.70
N LEU A 76 2.45 3.14 10.10
CA LEU A 76 2.57 2.99 8.66
C LEU A 76 1.26 2.50 8.05
N ILE A 77 0.62 1.50 8.65
CA ILE A 77 -0.68 1.00 8.18
C ILE A 77 -1.72 2.13 8.20
N SER A 78 -1.93 2.77 9.36
CA SER A 78 -2.97 3.82 9.48
C SER A 78 -2.70 5.02 8.58
N THR A 79 -1.44 5.44 8.45
CA THR A 79 -1.06 6.60 7.62
C THR A 79 -1.28 6.31 6.15
N ASN A 80 -0.85 5.13 5.67
CA ASN A 80 -0.99 4.76 4.27
C ASN A 80 -2.46 4.51 3.90
N LEU A 81 -3.29 3.93 4.78
CA LEU A 81 -4.73 3.79 4.55
C LEU A 81 -5.41 5.16 4.34
N LYS A 82 -5.12 6.12 5.23
CA LYS A 82 -5.64 7.50 5.10
C LYS A 82 -5.15 8.20 3.83
N TRP A 83 -3.89 7.96 3.46
CA TRP A 83 -3.32 8.50 2.23
C TRP A 83 -4.03 7.92 1.00
N ILE A 84 -4.17 6.59 0.91
CA ILE A 84 -4.85 5.93 -0.20
C ILE A 84 -6.29 6.44 -0.35
N ALA A 85 -7.03 6.58 0.75
CA ALA A 85 -8.40 7.11 0.72
C ALA A 85 -8.47 8.49 0.04
N ARG A 86 -7.58 9.41 0.42
CA ARG A 86 -7.49 10.75 -0.18
C ARG A 86 -7.08 10.70 -1.66
N THR A 87 -6.14 9.82 -2.00
CA THR A 87 -5.65 9.67 -3.38
C THR A 87 -6.73 9.10 -4.29
N VAL A 88 -7.54 8.15 -3.82
CA VAL A 88 -8.70 7.61 -4.55
C VAL A 88 -9.77 8.68 -4.76
N GLU A 89 -10.05 9.49 -3.74
CA GLU A 89 -10.96 10.63 -3.87
C GLU A 89 -10.47 11.62 -4.94
N SER A 90 -9.17 11.95 -4.93
CA SER A 90 -8.54 12.83 -5.92
C SER A 90 -8.65 12.25 -7.33
N LEU A 91 -8.34 10.95 -7.51
CA LEU A 91 -8.54 10.24 -8.79
C LEU A 91 -9.98 10.36 -9.31
N GLY A 92 -10.97 10.21 -8.43
CA GLY A 92 -12.39 10.34 -8.79
C GLY A 92 -12.81 11.77 -9.14
N ASN A 93 -12.15 12.78 -8.58
CA ASN A 93 -12.40 14.19 -8.87
C ASN A 93 -11.80 14.64 -10.22
N GLY A 94 -10.75 13.98 -10.68
CA GLY A 94 -10.05 14.29 -11.92
C GLY A 94 -9.08 15.48 -11.79
N PHE A 95 -8.09 15.53 -12.70
CA PHE A 95 -6.98 16.48 -12.57
C PHE A 95 -7.42 17.95 -12.65
N GLU A 96 -8.47 18.27 -13.41
CA GLU A 96 -8.99 19.64 -13.51
C GLU A 96 -9.39 20.25 -12.17
N ARG A 97 -9.83 19.43 -11.21
CA ARG A 97 -10.20 19.90 -9.86
C ARG A 97 -9.01 20.09 -8.93
N GLU A 98 -7.84 19.62 -9.33
CA GLU A 98 -6.61 19.60 -8.53
C GLU A 98 -5.59 20.67 -8.97
N THR A 99 -5.90 21.44 -10.02
CA THR A 99 -5.05 22.52 -10.50
C THR A 99 -5.85 23.75 -10.92
N ASP A 100 -5.40 24.92 -10.48
CA ASP A 100 -5.89 26.20 -10.99
C ASP A 100 -5.17 26.63 -12.29
N ASP A 101 -4.05 25.98 -12.63
CA ASP A 101 -3.26 26.30 -13.82
C ASP A 101 -3.81 25.58 -15.05
N LYS A 102 -4.56 26.32 -15.87
CA LYS A 102 -5.12 25.80 -17.12
C LYS A 102 -4.07 25.46 -18.18
N SER A 103 -2.85 25.97 -18.05
CA SER A 103 -1.78 25.70 -19.03
C SER A 103 -1.22 24.28 -18.95
N VAL A 104 -1.51 23.56 -17.87
CA VAL A 104 -1.13 22.14 -17.71
C VAL A 104 -2.30 21.18 -17.93
N LEU A 105 -3.51 21.68 -18.20
CA LEU A 105 -4.70 20.87 -18.51
C LEU A 105 -4.64 20.34 -19.95
N ILE A 106 -3.74 19.38 -20.16
CA ILE A 106 -3.60 18.64 -21.41
C ILE A 106 -3.61 17.14 -21.10
N ASP A 107 -4.13 16.34 -22.05
CA ASP A 107 -4.33 14.90 -21.88
C ASP A 107 -3.06 14.16 -21.42
N GLU A 108 -1.89 14.53 -21.95
CA GLU A 108 -0.61 13.93 -21.58
C GLU A 108 -0.30 14.09 -20.07
N ILE A 109 -0.62 15.25 -19.51
CA ILE A 109 -0.39 15.54 -18.09
C ILE A 109 -1.45 14.84 -17.23
N GLU A 110 -2.70 14.79 -17.68
CA GLU A 110 -3.73 14.05 -16.96
C GLU A 110 -3.38 12.56 -16.85
N VAL A 111 -2.92 11.96 -17.94
CA VAL A 111 -2.42 10.57 -17.94
C VAL A 111 -1.21 10.43 -17.01
N ASP A 112 -0.25 11.35 -17.04
CA ASP A 112 0.92 11.27 -16.16
C ASP A 112 0.58 11.47 -14.68
N TRP A 113 -0.40 12.33 -14.40
CA TRP A 113 -0.92 12.56 -13.06
C TRP A 113 -1.65 11.31 -12.53
N GLN A 114 -2.54 10.70 -13.33
CA GLN A 114 -3.18 9.42 -12.97
C GLN A 114 -2.14 8.33 -12.70
N ARG A 115 -1.14 8.19 -13.60
CA ARG A 115 -0.02 7.27 -13.40
C ARG A 115 0.70 7.52 -12.08
N THR A 116 0.92 8.79 -11.73
CA THR A 116 1.56 9.17 -10.46
C THR A 116 0.77 8.68 -9.27
N LEU A 117 -0.53 9.00 -9.23
CA LEU A 117 -1.39 8.61 -8.11
C LEU A 117 -1.48 7.09 -7.94
N LEU A 118 -1.61 6.36 -9.05
CA LEU A 118 -1.64 4.89 -9.02
C LEU A 118 -0.30 4.28 -8.60
N THR A 119 0.82 4.88 -9.02
CA THR A 119 2.16 4.46 -8.56
C THR A 119 2.33 4.69 -7.06
N GLU A 120 1.87 5.82 -6.55
CA GLU A 120 1.88 6.11 -5.11
C GLU A 120 1.00 5.14 -4.32
N ILE A 121 -0.19 4.81 -4.82
CA ILE A 121 -1.06 3.78 -4.22
C ILE A 121 -0.34 2.43 -4.18
N ALA A 122 0.32 2.01 -5.26
CA ALA A 122 1.05 0.75 -5.30
C ALA A 122 2.14 0.69 -4.21
N HIS A 123 2.94 1.74 -4.04
CA HIS A 123 3.97 1.81 -3.00
C HIS A 123 3.40 1.92 -1.58
N ALA A 124 2.29 2.62 -1.40
CA ALA A 124 1.58 2.68 -0.12
C ALA A 124 1.03 1.30 0.28
N LEU A 125 0.46 0.55 -0.67
CA LEU A 125 0.02 -0.83 -0.48
C LEU A 125 1.20 -1.76 -0.15
N ALA A 126 2.33 -1.63 -0.85
CA ALA A 126 3.54 -2.40 -0.55
C ALA A 126 4.03 -2.14 0.88
N THR A 127 4.03 -0.88 1.32
CA THR A 127 4.38 -0.49 2.70
C THR A 127 3.42 -1.10 3.73
N ILE A 128 2.11 -1.09 3.46
CA ILE A 128 1.10 -1.74 4.33
C ILE A 128 1.39 -3.24 4.43
N PHE A 129 1.63 -3.91 3.30
CA PHE A 129 1.95 -5.33 3.29
C PHE A 129 3.20 -5.65 4.10
N GLN A 130 4.29 -4.90 3.91
CA GLN A 130 5.53 -5.08 4.68
C GLN A 130 5.32 -4.87 6.18
N ALA A 131 4.52 -3.87 6.57
CA ALA A 131 4.18 -3.62 7.97
C ALA A 131 3.39 -4.79 8.57
N LEU A 132 2.40 -5.31 7.85
CA LEU A 132 1.64 -6.49 8.28
C LEU A 132 2.51 -7.74 8.38
N ASP A 133 3.39 -7.96 7.40
CA ASP A 133 4.26 -9.14 7.36
C ASP A 133 5.35 -9.10 8.44
N SER A 134 5.74 -7.90 8.90
CA SER A 134 6.70 -7.74 10.00
C SER A 134 6.22 -8.35 11.33
N HIS A 135 4.91 -8.59 11.50
CA HIS A 135 4.33 -9.19 12.71
C HIS A 135 4.19 -10.72 12.65
N GLY A 136 4.67 -11.38 11.59
CA GLY A 136 4.54 -12.83 11.43
C GLY A 136 3.07 -13.26 11.26
N ASP A 137 2.66 -14.31 11.94
CA ASP A 137 1.30 -14.89 11.86
C ASP A 137 0.31 -14.32 12.90
N LEU A 138 0.70 -13.24 13.59
CA LEU A 138 -0.18 -12.56 14.53
C LEU A 138 -1.34 -11.88 13.81
N PHE A 139 -2.52 -11.91 14.42
CA PHE A 139 -3.67 -11.17 13.93
C PHE A 139 -3.38 -9.66 13.95
N ALA A 140 -3.75 -8.99 12.86
CA ALA A 140 -3.76 -7.54 12.82
C ALA A 140 -4.78 -6.97 13.81
N ALA A 141 -4.59 -5.72 14.23
CA ALA A 141 -5.56 -5.04 15.08
C ALA A 141 -6.95 -5.00 14.39
N PRO A 142 -8.06 -5.35 15.08
CA PRO A 142 -9.39 -5.35 14.48
C PRO A 142 -9.79 -4.02 13.82
N SER A 143 -9.31 -2.90 14.36
CA SER A 143 -9.49 -1.58 13.78
C SER A 143 -8.85 -1.46 12.39
N SER A 144 -7.65 -2.02 12.19
CA SER A 144 -6.96 -2.00 10.90
C SER A 144 -7.67 -2.90 9.87
N VAL A 145 -8.22 -4.04 10.30
CA VAL A 145 -9.04 -4.91 9.45
C VAL A 145 -10.29 -4.16 8.97
N LEU A 146 -11.01 -3.52 9.90
CA LEU A 146 -12.20 -2.74 9.58
C LEU A 146 -11.88 -1.56 8.65
N GLU A 147 -10.83 -0.79 8.95
CA GLU A 147 -10.39 0.34 8.11
C GLU A 147 -10.03 -0.11 6.70
N TRP A 148 -9.30 -1.24 6.55
CA TRP A 148 -8.96 -1.81 5.26
C TRP A 148 -10.21 -2.16 4.44
N PHE A 149 -11.13 -2.95 5.00
CA PHE A 149 -12.31 -3.38 4.25
C PHE A 149 -13.30 -2.25 3.96
N THR A 150 -13.38 -1.24 4.84
CA THR A 150 -14.13 0.00 4.56
C THR A 150 -13.55 0.75 3.36
N LEU A 151 -12.22 0.84 3.29
CA LEU A 151 -11.54 1.45 2.14
C LEU A 151 -11.78 0.64 0.87
N MET A 152 -11.61 -0.69 0.92
CA MET A 152 -11.80 -1.56 -0.23
C MET A 152 -13.23 -1.54 -0.77
N GLU A 153 -14.23 -1.45 0.10
CA GLU A 153 -15.62 -1.25 -0.31
C GLU A 153 -15.78 0.06 -1.08
N SER A 154 -15.21 1.16 -0.58
CA SER A 154 -15.36 2.48 -1.20
C SER A 154 -14.66 2.61 -2.57
N CYS A 155 -13.59 1.85 -2.81
CA CYS A 155 -12.90 1.81 -4.10
C CYS A 155 -13.24 0.56 -4.95
N VAL A 156 -14.21 -0.26 -4.52
CA VAL A 156 -14.60 -1.52 -5.17
C VAL A 156 -13.38 -2.40 -5.46
N PHE A 157 -12.49 -2.55 -4.48
CA PHE A 157 -11.23 -3.31 -4.59
C PHE A 157 -10.37 -2.93 -5.80
N PHE A 158 -10.47 -1.68 -6.27
CA PHE A 158 -9.82 -1.17 -7.47
C PHE A 158 -10.21 -1.89 -8.77
N GLU A 159 -11.31 -2.65 -8.82
CA GLU A 159 -11.78 -3.37 -10.02
C GLU A 159 -12.04 -2.47 -11.23
N GLY A 160 -12.36 -1.19 -10.99
CA GLY A 160 -12.59 -0.19 -12.02
C GLY A 160 -11.33 0.33 -12.72
N LEU A 161 -10.13 -0.07 -12.30
CA LEU A 161 -8.88 0.37 -12.94
C LEU A 161 -8.78 -0.20 -14.36
N SER A 162 -8.95 0.66 -15.36
CA SER A 162 -8.70 0.33 -16.76
C SER A 162 -7.30 0.77 -17.18
N ALA A 163 -6.63 -0.04 -17.98
CA ALA A 163 -5.38 0.32 -18.64
C ALA A 163 -5.64 1.28 -19.82
N VAL A 164 -6.12 2.48 -19.52
CA VAL A 164 -6.47 3.51 -20.52
C VAL A 164 -5.23 3.96 -21.30
N HIS A 165 -4.04 3.82 -20.70
CA HIS A 165 -2.75 4.11 -21.32
C HIS A 165 -1.70 3.06 -20.91
N GLU A 166 -0.74 2.76 -21.79
CA GLU A 166 0.30 1.75 -21.56
C GLU A 166 1.12 2.02 -20.29
N SER A 167 1.42 3.30 -20.03
CA SER A 167 2.16 3.71 -18.83
C SER A 167 1.40 3.51 -17.50
N ILE A 168 0.08 3.33 -17.57
CA ILE A 168 -0.78 2.99 -16.42
C ILE A 168 -0.93 1.46 -16.32
N ALA A 169 -0.96 0.75 -17.45
CA ALA A 169 -1.12 -0.69 -17.50
C ALA A 169 -0.09 -1.44 -16.62
N SER A 170 1.14 -0.92 -16.55
CA SER A 170 2.23 -1.53 -15.76
C SER A 170 1.99 -1.54 -14.25
N VAL A 171 1.11 -0.68 -13.72
CA VAL A 171 0.85 -0.58 -12.27
C VAL A 171 -0.47 -1.22 -11.82
N VAL A 172 -1.38 -1.52 -12.74
CA VAL A 172 -2.69 -2.12 -12.44
C VAL A 172 -2.56 -3.50 -11.80
N LEU A 173 -1.80 -4.41 -12.41
CA LEU A 173 -1.62 -5.77 -11.88
C LEU A 173 -0.94 -5.79 -10.49
N PRO A 174 0.15 -5.02 -10.24
CA PRO A 174 0.71 -4.88 -8.90
C PRO A 174 -0.31 -4.43 -7.85
N ILE A 175 -1.16 -3.44 -8.15
CA ILE A 175 -2.20 -2.96 -7.23
C ILE A 175 -3.16 -4.10 -6.88
N HIS A 176 -3.74 -4.78 -7.87
CA HIS A 176 -4.66 -5.89 -7.61
C HIS A 176 -4.02 -7.02 -6.80
N THR A 177 -2.76 -7.34 -7.11
CA THR A 177 -2.01 -8.37 -6.39
C THR A 177 -1.83 -7.98 -4.93
N LEU A 178 -1.43 -6.74 -4.66
CA LEU A 178 -1.25 -6.23 -3.31
C LEU A 178 -2.57 -6.16 -2.52
N VAL A 179 -3.64 -5.68 -3.15
CA VAL A 179 -4.98 -5.67 -2.56
C VAL A 179 -5.42 -7.08 -2.16
N CYS A 180 -5.20 -8.06 -3.05
CA CYS A 180 -5.52 -9.45 -2.78
C CYS A 180 -4.72 -10.01 -1.61
N VAL A 181 -3.38 -9.88 -1.64
CA VAL A 181 -2.51 -10.47 -0.60
C VAL A 181 -2.70 -9.79 0.77
N ILE A 182 -2.93 -8.48 0.81
CA ILE A 182 -3.23 -7.76 2.05
C ILE A 182 -4.57 -8.24 2.62
N SER A 183 -5.60 -8.36 1.79
CA SER A 183 -6.91 -8.87 2.22
C SER A 183 -6.79 -10.28 2.80
N LEU A 184 -6.05 -11.16 2.13
CA LEU A 184 -5.81 -12.53 2.61
C LEU A 184 -5.02 -12.55 3.92
N LYS A 185 -3.99 -11.71 4.04
CA LYS A 185 -3.17 -11.61 5.26
C LYS A 185 -4.00 -11.11 6.44
N LEU A 186 -4.88 -10.13 6.22
CA LEU A 186 -5.77 -9.58 7.27
C LEU A 186 -6.87 -10.55 7.67
N LEU A 187 -7.41 -11.34 6.74
CA LEU A 187 -8.37 -12.41 7.05
C LEU A 187 -7.71 -13.62 7.72
N ASN A 188 -6.40 -13.80 7.56
CA ASN A 188 -5.63 -14.91 8.15
C ASN A 188 -6.40 -16.27 8.20
N PRO A 189 -6.94 -16.76 7.05
CA PRO A 189 -7.93 -17.83 7.05
C PRO A 189 -7.41 -19.16 7.59
N THR A 190 -6.09 -19.38 7.58
CA THR A 190 -5.45 -20.57 8.16
C THR A 190 -5.56 -20.62 9.67
N VAL A 191 -5.42 -19.49 10.36
CA VAL A 191 -5.52 -19.42 11.82
C VAL A 191 -6.98 -19.34 12.25
N GLU A 192 -7.82 -18.58 11.53
CA GLU A 192 -9.25 -18.47 11.83
C GLU A 192 -9.98 -19.82 11.78
N VAL A 193 -9.65 -20.69 10.81
CA VAL A 193 -10.25 -22.03 10.70
C VAL A 193 -9.83 -22.94 11.86
N GLU A 194 -8.57 -22.87 12.30
CA GLU A 194 -8.10 -23.66 13.46
C GLU A 194 -8.75 -23.20 14.77
N GLU A 195 -8.89 -21.88 14.99
CA GLU A 195 -9.57 -21.34 16.17
C GLU A 195 -11.07 -21.64 16.17
N LEU A 196 -11.75 -21.55 15.01
CA LEU A 196 -13.16 -21.91 14.90
C LEU A 196 -13.38 -23.41 15.18
N LEU A 197 -12.48 -24.28 14.73
CA LEU A 197 -12.52 -25.71 15.06
C LEU A 197 -12.29 -25.96 16.56
N LEU A 198 -11.40 -25.20 17.21
CA LEU A 198 -11.17 -25.26 18.65
C LEU A 198 -12.40 -24.80 19.44
N VAL A 199 -13.05 -23.71 19.02
CA VAL A 199 -14.29 -23.21 19.61
C VAL A 199 -15.43 -24.22 19.41
N GLU A 200 -15.54 -24.84 18.22
CA GLU A 200 -16.52 -25.89 17.96
C GLU A 200 -16.29 -27.12 18.88
N HIS A 201 -15.04 -27.53 19.07
CA HIS A 201 -14.69 -28.63 19.99
C HIS A 201 -14.99 -28.28 21.45
N LEU A 202 -14.71 -27.05 21.88
CA LEU A 202 -15.04 -26.55 23.22
C LEU A 202 -16.56 -26.51 23.44
N ILE A 203 -17.32 -26.01 22.48
CA ILE A 203 -18.79 -25.98 22.55
C ILE A 203 -19.35 -27.40 22.59
N LYS A 204 -18.85 -28.32 21.76
CA LYS A 204 -19.25 -29.74 21.79
C LYS A 204 -18.89 -30.42 23.11
N GLY A 205 -17.73 -30.11 23.68
CA GLY A 205 -17.30 -30.62 25.00
C GLY A 205 -18.22 -30.15 26.13
N LEU A 206 -18.55 -28.85 26.16
CA LEU A 206 -19.45 -28.26 27.15
C LEU A 206 -20.89 -28.80 27.04
N ILE A 207 -21.38 -29.06 25.83
CA ILE A 207 -22.71 -29.65 25.61
C ILE A 207 -22.75 -31.12 26.05
N LEU A 208 -21.67 -31.88 25.87
CA LEU A 208 -21.60 -33.28 26.26
C LEU A 208 -21.50 -33.46 27.79
N GLU A 209 -20.78 -32.58 28.49
CA GLU A 209 -20.71 -32.58 29.96
C GLU A 209 -22.07 -32.28 30.62
N ASP A 210 -22.89 -31.43 30.01
CA ASP A 210 -24.24 -31.08 30.51
C ASP A 210 -25.28 -32.20 30.32
N THR A 211 -25.00 -33.17 29.45
CA THR A 211 -25.86 -34.35 29.23
C THR A 211 -25.45 -35.58 30.05
N GLY A 212 -24.37 -35.47 30.84
CA GLY A 212 -23.74 -36.57 31.57
C GLY A 212 -24.18 -36.77 33.02
N GLN A 213 -25.27 -36.15 33.48
CA GLN A 213 -25.67 -36.25 34.88
C GLN A 213 -27.18 -36.41 35.06
N GLU A 214 -27.73 -37.55 34.63
CA GLU A 214 -28.92 -38.16 35.24
C GLU A 214 -29.05 -39.62 34.78
N CYS A 215 -28.35 -40.53 35.46
CA CYS A 215 -28.73 -41.95 35.56
C CYS A 215 -28.06 -42.55 36.80
N SER A 216 -28.73 -42.40 37.96
CA SER A 216 -28.66 -43.34 39.08
C SER A 216 -30.05 -43.85 39.38
#